data_AF-A0A3B5KLI0-F1
#
_entry.id   AF-A0A3B5KLI0-F1
#
_cell.length_a   1.000
_cell.length_b   1.000
_cell.length_c   1.000
_cell.angle_alpha   90.00
_cell.angle_beta   90.00
_cell.angle_gamma   90.00
#
_symmetry.space_group_name_H-M   'P 1'
#
loop_
_entity.id
_entity.type
_entity.pdbx_description
1 polymer ?
#
loop_
_entity_poly.entity_id
_entity_poly.type
_entity_poly.pdbx_seq_one_letter_code
_entity_poly.pdbx_strand_id
1 'polypeptide(L)' 'MSGSNVWTRNREKMKMFSELFAECSLEAAAYGRCVAATTTGSQELKKDACSKEFVVLKTCFINAAKKKCK' A
#
# COMPACT_ATOMS: atom_id res chain seq x y z
N MET A 1 31.53 7.62 -8.72
CA MET A 1 30.51 6.78 -8.04
C MET A 1 29.52 7.70 -7.34
N SER A 2 28.37 7.99 -7.97
CA SER A 2 27.31 8.77 -7.33
C SER A 2 26.31 7.78 -6.72
N GLY A 3 26.60 7.34 -5.49
CA GLY A 3 25.71 6.46 -4.71
C GLY A 3 24.79 7.23 -3.78
N SER A 4 25.19 8.46 -3.40
CA SER A 4 24.49 9.31 -2.43
C SER A 4 23.11 9.74 -2.92
N ASN A 5 22.96 10.01 -4.22
CA ASN A 5 21.72 10.44 -4.87
C ASN A 5 20.71 9.30 -5.12
N VAL A 6 21.15 8.04 -5.22
CA VAL A 6 20.25 6.89 -5.33
C VAL A 6 19.59 6.58 -3.97
N TRP A 7 20.38 6.65 -2.90
CA TRP A 7 19.92 6.41 -1.54
C TRP A 7 18.91 7.46 -1.05
N THR A 8 19.18 8.74 -1.30
CA THR A 8 18.26 9.82 -0.91
C THR A 8 16.92 9.73 -1.65
N ARG A 9 16.95 9.51 -2.96
CA ARG A 9 15.73 9.37 -3.78
C ARG A 9 14.87 8.19 -3.34
N ASN A 10 15.48 7.04 -3.04
CA ASN A 10 14.73 5.87 -2.58
C ASN A 10 14.11 6.12 -1.20
N ARG A 11 14.83 6.79 -0.29
CA ARG A 11 14.31 7.15 1.03
C ARG A 11 13.11 8.10 0.93
N GLU A 12 13.16 9.10 0.06
CA GLU A 12 12.01 10.00 -0.16
C GLU A 12 10.79 9.27 -0.70
N LYS A 13 10.98 8.34 -1.65
CA LYS A 13 9.87 7.50 -2.14
C LYS A 13 9.24 6.66 -1.04
N MET A 14 10.05 6.06 -0.16
CA MET A 14 9.53 5.29 0.97
C MET A 14 8.76 6.16 1.95
N LYS A 15 9.27 7.36 2.25
CA LYS A 15 8.58 8.32 3.12
C LYS A 15 7.22 8.72 2.54
N MET A 16 7.18 9.07 1.25
CA MET A 16 5.94 9.40 0.56
C MET A 16 4.95 8.22 0.57
N PHE A 17 5.43 7.00 0.36
CA PHE A 17 4.57 5.82 0.46
C PHE A 17 3.97 5.64 1.85
N SER A 18 4.78 5.80 2.91
CA SER A 18 4.30 5.74 4.30
C SER A 18 3.24 6.80 4.59
N GLU A 19 3.40 8.02 4.08
CA GLU A 19 2.42 9.10 4.23
C GLU A 19 1.09 8.78 3.51
N LEU A 20 1.17 8.27 2.27
CA LEU A 20 -0.02 7.85 1.51
C LEU A 20 -0.73 6.67 2.19
N PHE A 21 0.02 5.72 2.74
CA PHE A 21 -0.52 4.58 3.47
C PHE A 21 -1.24 5.04 4.75
N ALA A 22 -0.71 6.04 5.46
CA ALA A 22 -1.36 6.59 6.65
C ALA A 22 -2.72 7.26 6.33
N GLU A 23 -2.83 7.96 5.19
CA GLU A 23 -4.09 8.57 4.74
C GLU A 23 -5.16 7.50 4.42
N CYS A 24 -4.75 6.34 3.91
CA CYS A 24 -5.63 5.22 3.54
C CYS A 24 -5.68 4.09 4.60
N SER A 25 -5.45 4.43 5.87
CA SER A 25 -5.27 3.44 6.95
C SER A 25 -6.50 2.56 7.20
N LEU A 26 -7.72 3.09 7.01
CA LEU A 26 -8.96 2.34 7.19
C LEU A 26 -9.14 1.27 6.10
N GLU A 27 -8.93 1.65 4.85
CA GLU A 27 -8.97 0.77 3.69
C GLU A 27 -7.86 -0.28 3.77
N ALA A 28 -6.67 0.12 4.23
CA ALA A 28 -5.54 -0.77 4.40
C ALA A 28 -5.81 -1.81 5.49
N ALA A 29 -6.42 -1.41 6.60
CA ALA A 29 -6.82 -2.33 7.67
C ALA A 29 -7.90 -3.31 7.20
N ALA A 30 -8.86 -2.88 6.37
CA ALA A 30 -9.86 -3.77 5.80
C ALA A 30 -9.23 -4.82 4.88
N TYR A 31 -8.33 -4.40 3.98
CA TYR A 31 -7.59 -5.32 3.12
C TYR A 31 -6.72 -6.31 3.93
N GLY A 32 -5.97 -5.81 4.91
CA GLY A 32 -5.13 -6.63 5.78
C GLY A 32 -5.92 -7.68 6.58
N ARG A 33 -7.13 -7.34 7.05
CA ARG A 33 -8.02 -8.30 7.72
C ARG A 33 -8.44 -9.43 6.78
N CYS A 34 -8.81 -9.11 5.54
CA CYS A 34 -9.15 -10.15 4.56
C CYS A 34 -7.94 -11.07 4.27
N VAL A 35 -6.75 -10.50 4.07
CA VAL A 35 -5.53 -11.29 3.84
C VAL A 35 -5.24 -12.20 5.04
N ALA A 36 -5.24 -11.67 6.26
CA ALA A 36 -4.98 -12.45 7.46
C ALA A 36 -5.99 -13.61 7.64
N ALA A 37 -7.27 -13.34 7.41
CA ALA A 37 -8.32 -14.36 7.49
C ALA A 37 -8.15 -15.46 6.43
N THR A 38 -7.73 -15.10 5.21
CA THR A 38 -7.55 -16.05 4.09
C THR A 38 -6.26 -16.87 4.18
N THR A 39 -5.23 -16.37 4.87
CA THR A 39 -3.97 -17.10 5.08
C THR A 39 -3.92 -17.86 6.41
N THR A 40 -5.00 -17.86 7.19
CA THR A 40 -5.05 -18.60 8.45
C THR A 40 -4.87 -20.11 8.16
N GLY A 41 -3.87 -20.75 8.77
CA GLY A 41 -3.61 -22.18 8.58
C GLY A 41 -2.70 -22.55 7.40
N SER A 42 -1.80 -21.66 6.98
CA SER A 42 -0.80 -21.89 5.91
C SER A 42 -1.39 -22.03 4.51
N GLN A 43 -2.63 -21.56 4.30
CA GLN A 43 -3.23 -21.51 2.98
C GLN A 43 -2.58 -20.39 2.16
N GLU A 44 -2.15 -20.73 0.94
CA GLU A 44 -1.62 -19.75 0.02
C GLU A 44 -2.72 -18.78 -0.42
N LEU A 45 -2.42 -17.48 -0.38
CA LEU A 45 -3.33 -16.45 -0.82
C LEU A 45 -3.56 -16.59 -2.33
N LYS A 46 -4.77 -16.99 -2.71
CA LYS A 46 -5.16 -17.01 -4.13
C LYS A 46 -5.31 -15.60 -4.65
N LYS A 47 -4.94 -15.41 -5.92
CA LYS A 47 -5.20 -14.17 -6.65
C LYS A 47 -6.69 -13.82 -6.54
N ASP A 48 -6.98 -12.54 -6.29
CA ASP A 48 -8.32 -11.96 -6.22
C ASP A 48 -9.17 -12.35 -5.00
N ALA A 49 -8.65 -13.14 -4.05
CA ALA A 49 -9.35 -13.51 -2.81
C ALA A 49 -9.84 -12.30 -1.99
N CYS A 50 -9.06 -11.22 -1.98
CA CYS A 50 -9.37 -9.94 -1.33
C CYS A 50 -9.47 -8.78 -2.34
N SER A 51 -9.96 -9.09 -3.56
CA SER A 51 -10.02 -8.13 -4.68
C SER A 51 -10.88 -6.91 -4.36
N LYS A 52 -12.00 -7.10 -3.64
CA LYS A 52 -12.92 -6.01 -3.29
C LYS A 52 -12.24 -4.98 -2.41
N GLU A 53 -11.61 -5.42 -1.32
CA GLU A 53 -10.88 -4.58 -0.38
C GLU A 53 -9.66 -3.94 -1.06
N PHE A 54 -8.98 -4.69 -1.92
CA PHE A 54 -7.85 -4.18 -2.69
C PHE A 54 -8.24 -3.04 -3.63
N VAL A 55 -9.38 -3.13 -4.33
CA VAL A 55 -9.84 -2.07 -5.24
C VAL A 55 -10.15 -0.78 -4.46
N VAL A 56 -10.75 -0.89 -3.28
CA VAL A 56 -11.02 0.26 -2.40
C VAL A 56 -9.70 0.91 -1.94
N LEU A 57 -8.77 0.10 -1.43
CA LEU A 57 -7.44 0.57 -1.02
C LEU A 57 -6.68 1.24 -2.18
N LYS A 58 -6.65 0.60 -3.35
CA LYS A 58 -6.00 1.13 -4.55
C LYS A 58 -6.58 2.48 -4.95
N THR A 59 -7.91 2.61 -4.89
CA THR A 59 -8.61 3.86 -5.23
C THR A 59 -8.22 4.98 -4.27
N CYS A 60 -8.15 4.69 -2.96
CA CYS A 60 -7.67 5.66 -1.98
C CYS A 60 -6.23 6.09 -2.30
N PHE A 61 -5.32 5.16 -2.57
CA PHE A 61 -3.93 5.45 -2.92
C PHE A 61 -3.79 6.36 -4.15
N ILE A 62 -4.54 6.08 -5.22
CA ILE A 62 -4.53 6.89 -6.44
C ILE A 62 -5.01 8.32 -6.13
N ASN A 63 -6.05 8.46 -5.31
CA ASN A 63 -6.58 9.77 -4.93
C ASN A 63 -5.62 10.54 -4.02
N ALA A 64 -5.04 9.89 -3.01
CA ALA A 64 -4.05 10.48 -2.11
C ALA A 64 -2.78 10.91 -2.88
N ALA A 65 -2.30 10.09 -3.82
CA ALA A 65 -1.16 10.44 -4.67
C ALA A 65 -1.45 11.67 -5.55
N LYS A 66 -2.66 11.75 -6.14
CA LYS A 66 -3.09 12.94 -6.90
C LYS A 66 -3.15 14.20 -6.05
N LYS A 67 -3.49 14.11 -4.76
CA LYS A 67 -3.46 15.25 -3.83
C LYS A 67 -2.02 15.70 -3.54
N LYS A 68 -1.09 14.76 -3.37
CA LYS A 68 0.32 15.03 -3.05
C LYS A 68 1.15 15.55 -4.23
N CYS A 69 0.73 15.29 -5.48
CA CYS A 69 1.37 15.79 -6.70
C CYS A 69 0.84 17.16 -7.17
N LYS A 70 -0.11 17.77 -6.43
CA LYS A 70 -0.49 19.18 -6.60
C LYS A 70 0.42 20.06 -5.76
#